data_AF-A0A061NEA0-F1
#
_entry.id   AF-A0A061NEA0-F1
#
_cell.length_a   1.000
_cell.length_b   1.000
_cell.length_c   1.000
_cell.angle_alpha   90.00
_cell.angle_beta   90.00
_cell.angle_gamma   90.00
#
_symmetry.space_group_name_H-M   'P 1'
#
loop_
_entity.id
_entity.type
_entity.pdbx_description
1 polymer ?
#
loop_
_entity_poly.entity_id
_entity_poly.type
_entity_poly.pdbx_seq_one_letter_code
_entity_poly.pdbx_strand_id
1 'polypeptide(L)'
;MYESGASANNGTDTSDLDLFMIPFEATNQHEETITEQDMDGEYSVVNMAFTRCPSVCMMLTPNMAQVQSELENEGIDASLYTFSVDPELIHQNG
;
A
#
# COMPACT_ATOMS: atom_id res chain seq x y z
N MET A 1 6.35 -5.44 -28.58
CA MET A 1 7.79 -5.38 -28.25
C MET A 1 8.06 -3.92 -27.88
N TYR A 2 7.63 -3.47 -26.70
CA TYR A 2 7.80 -2.05 -26.33
C TYR A 2 9.16 -1.88 -25.67
N GLU A 3 10.01 -1.09 -26.33
CA GLU A 3 11.34 -0.73 -25.87
C GLU A 3 11.22 0.24 -24.71
N SER A 4 11.64 -0.22 -23.54
CA SER A 4 11.91 0.61 -22.37
C SER A 4 13.21 1.38 -22.62
N GLY A 5 13.07 2.63 -23.09
CA GLY A 5 14.12 3.64 -23.01
C GLY A 5 14.34 4.02 -21.55
N ALA A 6 15.21 3.27 -20.88
CA ALA A 6 15.58 3.50 -19.49
C ALA A 6 16.45 4.76 -19.35
N SER A 7 15.95 5.77 -18.64
CA SER A 7 16.80 6.73 -17.93
C SER A 7 16.80 6.35 -16.45
N ALA A 8 17.91 5.78 -16.00
CA ALA A 8 18.14 5.39 -14.62
C ALA A 8 18.29 6.64 -13.73
N ASN A 9 17.18 7.11 -13.18
CA ASN A 9 17.11 7.86 -11.93
C ASN A 9 15.97 7.25 -11.10
N ASN A 10 16.08 7.30 -9.79
CA ASN A 10 15.31 6.50 -8.82
C ASN A 10 13.81 6.89 -8.73
N GLY A 11 13.06 6.68 -9.81
CA GLY A 11 11.65 6.99 -9.95
C GLY A 11 11.31 7.17 -11.43
N THR A 12 10.68 6.17 -12.04
CA THR A 12 9.98 6.38 -13.30
C THR A 12 8.75 7.19 -12.96
N ASP A 13 8.65 8.42 -13.47
CA ASP A 13 7.40 9.17 -13.43
C ASP A 13 6.37 8.41 -14.27
N THR A 14 5.31 7.96 -13.61
CA THR A 14 4.26 7.13 -14.20
C THR A 14 2.92 7.84 -14.23
N SER A 15 2.88 9.13 -13.88
CA SER A 15 1.64 9.93 -13.89
C SER A 15 1.04 10.08 -15.28
N ASP A 16 1.87 9.96 -16.34
CA ASP A 16 1.43 9.98 -17.74
C ASP A 16 1.07 8.59 -18.29
N LEU A 17 1.17 7.53 -17.48
CA LEU A 17 0.77 6.19 -17.89
C LEU A 17 -0.69 5.95 -17.52
N ASP A 18 -1.49 5.42 -18.45
CA ASP A 18 -2.85 4.91 -18.20
C ASP A 18 -2.79 3.62 -17.37
N LEU A 19 -2.40 3.75 -16.10
CA LEU A 19 -2.39 2.67 -15.11
C LEU A 19 -3.78 2.56 -14.48
N PHE A 20 -4.30 1.34 -14.45
CA PHE A 20 -5.57 1.04 -13.79
C PHE A 20 -5.34 0.04 -12.65
N MET A 21 -6.10 0.19 -11.58
CA MET A 21 -6.13 -0.77 -10.49
C MET A 21 -6.89 -2.02 -10.95
N ILE A 22 -6.34 -3.19 -10.66
CA ILE A 22 -7.02 -4.47 -10.95
C ILE A 22 -8.11 -4.65 -9.89
N PRO A 23 -9.34 -5.07 -10.27
CA PRO A 23 -10.39 -5.35 -9.30
C PRO A 23 -9.97 -6.34 -8.23
N PHE A 24 -10.28 -6.01 -6.97
CA PHE A 24 -9.95 -6.85 -5.82
C PHE A 24 -11.05 -6.81 -4.76
N GLU A 25 -11.07 -7.84 -3.93
CA GLU A 25 -11.89 -7.88 -2.73
C GLU A 25 -10.99 -8.33 -1.57
N ALA A 26 -10.95 -7.53 -0.52
CA ALA A 26 -10.16 -7.78 0.67
C ALA A 26 -11.00 -7.56 1.93
N THR A 27 -10.57 -8.14 3.05
CA THR A 27 -11.17 -7.91 4.36
C THR A 27 -10.20 -7.12 5.22
N ASN A 28 -10.66 -6.02 5.81
CA ASN A 28 -9.85 -5.20 6.70
C ASN A 28 -9.82 -5.74 8.15
N GLN A 29 -9.12 -5.06 9.05
CA GLN A 29 -9.02 -5.40 10.47
C GLN A 29 -10.34 -5.27 11.27
N HIS A 30 -11.35 -4.63 10.68
CA HIS A 30 -12.70 -4.46 11.24
C HIS A 30 -13.71 -5.46 10.67
N GLU A 31 -13.23 -6.47 9.92
CA GLU A 31 -14.07 -7.47 9.24
C GLU A 31 -14.96 -6.88 8.14
N GLU A 32 -14.62 -5.69 7.64
CA GLU A 32 -15.32 -5.03 6.55
C GLU A 32 -14.70 -5.41 5.20
N THR A 33 -15.55 -5.48 4.18
CA THR A 33 -15.11 -5.73 2.79
C THR A 33 -14.64 -4.42 2.17
N ILE A 34 -13.44 -4.45 1.59
CA ILE A 34 -12.81 -3.33 0.88
C ILE A 34 -12.50 -3.77 -0.55
N THR A 35 -12.76 -2.88 -1.49
CA THR A 35 -12.64 -3.08 -2.94
C THR A 35 -11.85 -1.94 -3.59
N GLU A 36 -11.50 -2.07 -4.87
CA GLU A 36 -10.86 -0.99 -5.62
C GLU A 36 -11.73 0.27 -5.72
N GLN A 37 -13.05 0.13 -5.66
CA GLN A 37 -13.97 1.27 -5.71
C GLN A 37 -13.85 2.15 -4.46
N ASP A 38 -13.48 1.57 -3.31
CA ASP A 38 -13.31 2.32 -2.06
C ASP A 38 -12.05 3.21 -2.08
N MET A 39 -11.22 3.10 -3.12
CA MET A 39 -10.01 3.90 -3.32
C MET A 39 -10.18 4.94 -4.45
N ASP A 40 -11.36 5.01 -5.07
CA ASP A 40 -11.62 5.91 -6.19
C ASP A 40 -11.86 7.35 -5.73
N GLY A 41 -11.30 8.31 -6.46
CA GLY A 41 -11.48 9.75 -6.19
C GLY A 41 -10.68 10.33 -5.02
N GLU A 42 -9.97 9.51 -4.24
CA GLU A 42 -9.14 9.95 -3.11
C GLU A 42 -7.67 9.54 -3.32
N TYR A 43 -6.74 10.37 -2.83
CA TYR A 43 -5.32 10.01 -2.88
C TYR A 43 -5.07 8.83 -1.95
N SER A 44 -4.56 7.73 -2.50
CA SER A 44 -4.30 6.51 -1.73
C SER A 44 -2.82 6.15 -1.78
N VAL A 45 -2.21 5.94 -0.61
CA VAL A 45 -0.85 5.39 -0.47
C VAL A 45 -0.97 3.92 -0.11
N VAL A 46 -0.49 3.05 -0.99
CA VAL A 46 -0.63 1.60 -0.84
C VAL A 46 0.73 0.95 -0.63
N ASN A 47 0.84 0.10 0.38
CA ASN A 47 2.03 -0.70 0.65
C ASN A 47 1.66 -2.17 0.91
N MET A 48 2.58 -3.07 0.56
CA MET A 48 2.47 -4.49 0.86
C MET A 48 3.51 -4.86 1.93
N ALA A 49 3.08 -5.53 2.98
CA ALA A 49 3.95 -5.89 4.11
C ALA A 49 3.73 -7.33 4.58
N PHE A 50 4.76 -7.93 5.18
CA PHE A 50 4.63 -9.19 5.91
C PHE A 50 4.28 -8.88 7.37
N THR A 51 3.20 -9.47 7.90
CA THR A 51 2.75 -9.27 9.28
C THR A 51 3.72 -9.85 10.32
N ARG A 52 4.54 -10.84 9.92
CA ARG A 52 5.59 -11.42 10.76
C ARG A 52 6.91 -11.47 10.01
N CYS A 53 7.80 -10.53 10.30
CA CYS A 53 9.23 -10.69 10.00
C CYS A 53 9.98 -10.82 11.34
N PRO A 54 10.69 -11.93 11.59
CA PRO A 54 11.40 -12.15 12.85
C PRO A 54 12.61 -11.22 13.08
N SER A 55 12.91 -10.27 12.18
CA SER A 55 14.06 -9.36 12.34
C SER A 55 13.89 -7.95 11.75
N VAL A 56 13.39 -7.81 10.52
CA VAL A 56 13.43 -6.51 9.78
C VAL A 56 12.13 -5.69 9.89
N CYS A 57 11.15 -6.15 10.68
CA CYS A 57 9.88 -5.43 10.91
C CYS A 57 10.04 -4.10 11.65
N MET A 58 11.18 -3.80 12.29
CA MET A 58 11.31 -2.61 13.15
C MET A 58 11.33 -1.27 12.39
N MET A 59 11.46 -1.25 11.06
CA MET A 59 11.61 -0.01 10.29
C MET A 59 10.40 0.35 9.42
N LEU A 60 9.57 -0.60 9.00
CA LEU A 60 8.42 -0.30 8.13
C LEU A 60 7.32 0.47 8.87
N THR A 61 6.97 0.03 10.08
CA THR A 61 5.96 0.71 10.91
C THR A 61 6.34 2.15 11.26
N PRO A 62 7.56 2.48 11.74
CA PRO A 62 7.90 3.88 12.02
C PRO A 62 8.01 4.73 10.75
N ASN A 63 8.42 4.18 9.60
CA ASN A 63 8.42 4.93 8.34
C ASN A 63 7.00 5.29 7.90
N MET A 64 6.05 4.35 8.00
CA MET A 64 4.65 4.63 7.67
C MET A 64 4.01 5.60 8.68
N ALA A 65 4.43 5.57 9.94
CA ALA A 65 4.00 6.56 10.94
C ALA A 65 4.55 7.96 10.64
N GLN A 66 5.78 8.06 10.13
CA GLN A 66 6.35 9.34 9.68
C GLN A 66 5.57 9.89 8.48
N VAL A 67 5.28 9.06 7.47
CA VAL A 67 4.49 9.46 6.30
C VAL A 67 3.12 9.97 6.71
N GLN A 68 2.42 9.27 7.62
CA GLN A 68 1.14 9.74 8.16
C GLN A 68 1.27 11.13 8.80
N SER A 69 2.28 11.34 9.64
CA SER A 69 2.47 12.63 10.30
C SER A 69 2.80 13.77 9.31
N GLU A 70 3.58 13.49 8.27
CA GLU A 70 3.91 14.50 7.24
C GLU A 70 2.67 14.86 6.40
N LEU A 71 1.85 13.88 6.02
CA LEU A 71 0.58 14.12 5.32
C LEU A 71 -0.39 14.97 6.17
N GLU A 72 -0.52 14.67 7.46
CA GLU A 72 -1.34 15.45 8.40
C GLU A 72 -0.83 16.90 8.53
N ASN A 73 0.49 17.09 8.63
CA ASN A 73 1.10 18.42 8.77
C ASN A 73 0.94 19.26 7.50
N GLU A 74 0.96 18.63 6.32
CA GLU A 74 0.75 19.29 5.03
C GLU A 74 -0.73 19.47 4.67
N GLY A 75 -1.65 18.91 5.47
CA GLY A 75 -3.09 18.97 5.23
C GLY A 75 -3.51 18.19 3.99
N ILE A 76 -2.76 17.15 3.63
CA ILE A 76 -3.06 16.26 2.51
C ILE A 76 -3.97 15.16 3.03
N ASP A 77 -5.20 15.14 2.52
CA ASP A 77 -6.16 14.08 2.80
C ASP A 77 -5.84 12.88 1.90
N ALA A 78 -5.17 11.88 2.47
CA ALA A 78 -4.78 10.67 1.77
C ALA A 78 -4.98 9.43 2.65
N SER A 79 -5.53 8.37 2.06
CA SER A 79 -5.80 7.10 2.71
C SER A 79 -4.60 6.17 2.60
N LEU A 80 -4.16 5.58 3.71
CA LEU A 80 -3.03 4.64 3.73
C LEU A 80 -3.52 3.21 3.89
N TYR A 81 -3.14 2.34 2.94
CA TYR A 81 -3.54 0.93 2.92
C TYR A 81 -2.32 0.02 2.97
N THR A 82 -2.22 -0.79 4.03
CA THR A 82 -1.21 -1.85 4.15
C THR A 82 -1.84 -3.22 3.91
N PHE A 83 -1.54 -3.84 2.77
CA PHE A 83 -1.97 -5.21 2.47
C PHE A 83 -0.96 -6.23 3.04
N SER A 84 -1.46 -7.24 3.75
CA SER A 84 -0.63 -8.35 4.23
C SER A 84 -0.33 -9.34 3.11
N VAL A 85 0.96 -9.63 2.89
CA VAL A 85 1.43 -10.66 1.93
C VAL A 85 1.44 -12.05 2.56
N ASP A 86 1.36 -12.16 3.89
CA ASP A 86 1.24 -13.42 4.65
C ASP A 86 -0.02 -13.39 5.53
N PRO A 87 -1.21 -13.72 4.98
CA PRO A 87 -2.43 -13.85 5.76
C PRO A 87 -2.55 -15.20 6.50
N GLU A 88 -1.70 -16.19 6.17
CA GLU A 88 -1.71 -17.49 6.84
C GLU A 88 -1.09 -17.36 8.24
N LEU A 89 -1.92 -17.05 9.24
CA LEU A 89 -1.93 -17.62 10.61
C LEU A 89 -2.76 -16.79 11.62
N ILE A 90 -3.95 -16.30 11.22
CA ILE A 90 -4.95 -15.79 12.19
C ILE A 90 -5.94 -16.91 12.63
N HIS A 91 -5.81 -18.13 12.07
CA HIS A 91 -6.75 -19.23 12.33
C HIS A 91 -6.11 -20.64 12.37
N GLN A 92 -4.95 -20.81 13.02
CA GLN A 92 -4.46 -22.15 13.40
C GLN A 92 -3.86 -22.10 14.81
N ASN A 93 -4.70 -21.99 15.82
CA ASN A 93 -4.40 -22.52 17.16
C ASN A 93 -5.65 -23.25 17.62
N GLY A 94 -5.71 -24.54 17.29
CA GLY A 94 -6.44 -25.52 18.07
C GLY A 94 -5.64 -25.89 19.32
#